data_AF-A0A8I1W988-F1
#
_entry.id   AF-A0A8I1W988-F1
#
_cell.length_a   1.000
_cell.length_b   1.000
_cell.length_c   1.000
_cell.angle_alpha   90.00
_cell.angle_beta   90.00
_cell.angle_gamma   90.00
#
_symmetry.space_group_name_H-M   'P 1'
#
loop_
_entity.id
_entity.type
_entity.pdbx_description
1 polymer ?
#
loop_
_entity_poly.entity_id
_entity_poly.type
_entity_poly.pdbx_seq_one_letter_code
_entity_poly.pdbx_strand_id
1 'polypeptide(L)'
;MKKIDLKILDSLIGDQFPLPSYATEGSAGLDLRACLDDAITLEPGNPVLVPTGLAIHSADPSLSAVLLPRSGLGHKHGVVLGHLLGLIASDYPGQLLVSVCTRGPPPFAIDPGE
;
A
#
# COMPACT_ATOMS: atom_id res chain seq x y z
N MET A 1 -12.86 -3.20 18.44
CA MET A 1 -11.72 -3.03 17.52
C MET A 1 -10.56 -3.89 18.00
N LYS A 2 -9.87 -4.59 17.10
CA LYS A 2 -8.62 -5.30 17.42
C LYS A 2 -7.46 -4.30 17.36
N LYS A 3 -6.50 -4.41 18.27
CA LYS A 3 -5.27 -3.63 18.22
C LYS A 3 -4.25 -4.37 17.35
N ILE A 4 -3.55 -3.64 16.50
CA ILE A 4 -2.47 -4.15 15.65
C ILE A 4 -1.26 -3.27 15.94
N ASP A 5 -0.11 -3.88 16.19
CA ASP A 5 1.12 -3.12 16.41
C ASP A 5 1.61 -2.57 15.08
N LEU A 6 2.00 -1.30 15.08
CA LEU A 6 2.52 -0.57 13.93
C LEU A 6 3.91 -0.04 14.27
N LYS A 7 4.86 -0.29 13.37
CA LYS A 7 6.20 0.29 13.42
C LYS A 7 6.40 1.21 12.23
N ILE A 8 6.75 2.46 12.52
CA ILE A 8 7.19 3.43 11.51
C ILE A 8 8.66 3.15 11.21
N LEU A 9 8.97 2.89 9.95
CA LEU A 9 10.30 2.57 9.46
C LEU A 9 10.97 3.74 8.73
N ASP A 10 10.16 4.68 8.23
CA ASP A 10 10.61 5.84 7.48
C ASP A 10 10.09 7.13 8.13
N SER A 11 10.94 8.15 8.23
CA SER A 11 10.59 9.45 8.83
C SER A 11 9.58 10.25 8.02
N LEU A 12 9.40 9.95 6.73
CA LEU A 12 8.39 10.60 5.90
C LEU A 12 6.96 10.32 6.44
N ILE A 13 6.76 9.16 7.08
CA ILE A 13 5.47 8.76 7.64
C ILE A 13 5.25 9.40 9.01
N GLY A 14 4.17 10.18 9.12
CA GLY A 14 3.82 10.97 10.30
C GLY A 14 4.34 12.41 10.26
N ASP A 15 5.31 12.70 9.39
CA ASP A 15 5.84 14.05 9.15
C ASP A 15 5.25 14.64 7.86
N GLN A 16 5.64 14.10 6.70
CA GLN A 16 5.15 14.57 5.39
C GLN A 16 3.87 13.87 4.96
N PHE A 17 3.77 12.56 5.21
CA PHE A 17 2.61 11.74 4.84
C PHE A 17 1.88 11.29 6.11
N PRO A 18 0.57 11.52 6.24
CA PRO A 18 -0.15 11.11 7.42
C PRO A 18 -0.19 9.58 7.54
N LEU A 19 -0.27 9.10 8.78
CA LEU A 19 -0.50 7.68 9.05
C LEU A 19 -1.79 7.19 8.38
N PRO A 20 -1.85 5.92 7.94
CA PRO A 20 -3.08 5.35 7.38
C PRO A 20 -4.24 5.46 8.37
N SER A 21 -5.39 5.90 7.85
CA SER A 21 -6.62 6.04 8.61
C SER A 21 -7.82 5.61 7.77
N TYR A 22 -8.86 5.11 8.42
CA TYR A 22 -10.14 4.89 7.77
C TYR A 22 -10.72 6.23 7.32
N ALA A 23 -11.13 6.31 6.05
CA ALA A 23 -11.66 7.56 5.48
C ALA A 23 -13.02 7.95 6.09
N THR A 24 -13.83 6.96 6.48
CA THR A 24 -15.14 7.12 7.11
C THR A 24 -15.35 6.01 8.14
N GLU A 25 -16.32 6.18 9.05
CA GLU A 25 -16.66 5.15 10.05
C GLU A 25 -17.09 3.82 9.43
N GLY A 26 -17.64 3.83 8.21
CA GLY A 26 -18.06 2.63 7.48
C GLY A 26 -17.00 2.05 6.54
N SER A 27 -15.78 2.58 6.54
CA SER A 27 -14.73 2.13 5.64
C SER A 27 -14.20 0.75 6.04
N ALA A 28 -14.12 -0.17 5.08
CA ALA A 28 -13.59 -1.52 5.30
C ALA A 28 -12.06 -1.59 5.21
N GLY A 29 -11.45 -0.66 4.48
CA GLY A 29 -10.01 -0.61 4.24
C GLY A 29 -9.40 0.74 4.61
N LEU A 30 -8.08 0.77 4.66
CA LEU A 30 -7.25 1.94 4.89
C LEU A 30 -6.34 2.13 3.68
N ASP A 31 -6.19 3.37 3.22
CA ASP A 31 -5.30 3.68 2.11
C ASP A 31 -3.84 3.65 2.60
N LEU A 32 -2.99 2.94 1.87
CA LEU A 32 -1.53 2.99 2.04
C LEU A 32 -0.95 4.01 1.06
N ARG A 33 0.14 4.66 1.46
CA ARG A 33 0.78 5.72 0.69
C ARG A 33 2.12 5.27 0.12
N ALA A 34 2.48 5.79 -1.04
CA ALA A 34 3.80 5.61 -1.63
C ALA A 34 4.86 6.39 -0.83
N CYS A 35 5.70 5.67 -0.06
CA CYS A 35 6.77 6.27 0.73
C CYS A 35 8.01 6.46 -0.15
N LEU A 36 7.97 7.47 -1.03
CA LEU A 36 9.01 7.74 -2.03
C LEU A 36 9.61 9.13 -1.79
N ASP A 37 10.88 9.31 -2.17
CA ASP A 37 11.53 10.63 -2.23
C ASP A 37 11.13 11.40 -3.50
N ASP A 38 11.06 10.69 -4.63
CA ASP A 38 10.76 11.23 -5.95
C ASP A 38 9.67 10.40 -6.64
N ALA A 39 8.96 11.01 -7.59
CA ALA A 39 7.95 10.32 -8.39
C ALA A 39 8.57 9.20 -9.23
N ILE A 40 7.83 8.10 -9.37
CA ILE A 40 8.22 6.96 -10.21
C ILE A 40 7.22 6.77 -11.35
N THR A 41 7.70 6.41 -12.53
CA THR A 41 6.84 6.08 -13.67
C THR A 41 6.66 4.57 -13.76
N LEU A 42 5.39 4.13 -13.70
CA LEU A 42 4.99 2.76 -14.00
C LEU A 42 4.84 2.58 -15.50
N GLU A 43 5.75 1.81 -16.08
CA GLU A 43 5.63 1.35 -17.46
C GLU A 43 4.64 0.17 -17.57
N PRO A 44 3.82 0.11 -18.63
CA PRO A 44 2.89 -1.01 -18.84
C PRO A 44 3.60 -2.37 -18.80
N GLY A 45 3.07 -3.27 -17.96
CA GLY A 45 3.60 -4.62 -17.82
C GLY A 45 4.89 -4.75 -16.99
N ASN A 46 5.38 -3.67 -16.38
CA ASN A 46 6.56 -3.70 -15.51
C ASN A 46 6.19 -3.34 -14.05
N PRO A 47 5.97 -4.33 -13.17
CA PRO A 47 5.67 -4.07 -11.78
C PRO A 47 6.87 -3.45 -11.04
N VAL A 48 6.60 -2.42 -10.24
CA VAL A 48 7.56 -1.78 -9.34
C VAL A 48 7.16 -2.06 -7.90
N LEU A 49 8.15 -2.31 -7.04
CA LEU A 49 7.91 -2.56 -5.62
C LEU A 49 8.03 -1.24 -4.85
N VAL A 50 6.91 -0.74 -4.36
CA VAL A 50 6.79 0.56 -3.69
C VAL A 50 6.77 0.36 -2.17
N PRO A 51 7.68 1.00 -1.41
CA PRO A 51 7.67 0.96 0.04
C PRO A 51 6.55 1.81 0.63
N THR A 52 6.07 1.40 1.80
CA THR A 52 5.06 2.15 2.58
C THR A 52 5.65 2.87 3.78
N GLY A 53 6.90 2.59 4.14
CA GLY A 53 7.53 3.09 5.37
C GLY A 53 6.95 2.48 6.65
N LEU A 54 6.15 1.42 6.54
CA LEU A 54 5.42 0.81 7.65
C LEU A 54 5.66 -0.69 7.77
N ALA A 55 5.72 -1.20 8.99
CA ALA A 55 5.57 -2.62 9.30
C ALA A 55 4.43 -2.80 10.30
N ILE A 56 3.66 -3.89 10.14
CA ILE A 56 2.60 -4.25 11.08
C ILE A 56 2.86 -5.63 11.66
N HIS A 57 2.36 -5.86 12.87
CA HIS A 57 2.38 -7.18 13.49
C HIS A 57 1.10 -7.35 14.31
N SER A 58 0.26 -8.33 13.94
CA SER A 58 -0.98 -8.60 14.68
C SER A 58 -0.77 -9.58 15.82
N ALA A 59 0.24 -10.46 15.71
CA ALA A 59 0.48 -11.61 16.60
C ALA A 59 -0.72 -12.58 16.76
N ASP A 60 -1.82 -12.35 16.06
CA ASP A 60 -3.07 -13.09 16.19
C ASP A 60 -3.21 -14.02 14.97
N PRO A 61 -3.02 -15.34 15.12
CA PRO A 61 -3.08 -16.30 14.02
C PRO A 61 -4.48 -16.44 13.41
N SER A 62 -5.53 -15.90 14.05
CA SER A 62 -6.87 -15.84 13.47
C SER A 62 -7.09 -14.66 12.53
N LEU A 63 -6.11 -13.77 12.39
CA LEU A 63 -6.17 -12.58 11.54
C LEU A 63 -5.16 -12.65 10.40
N SER A 64 -5.53 -12.05 9.28
CA SER A 64 -4.63 -11.69 8.18
C SER A 64 -5.05 -10.34 7.63
N ALA A 65 -4.14 -9.65 6.96
CA ALA A 65 -4.46 -8.45 6.20
C ALA A 65 -4.39 -8.75 4.71
N VAL A 66 -5.21 -8.04 3.94
CA VAL A 66 -5.23 -8.14 2.47
C VAL A 66 -4.97 -6.78 1.85
N LEU A 67 -4.03 -6.73 0.92
CA LEU A 67 -3.76 -5.59 0.05
C LEU A 67 -4.61 -5.74 -1.21
N LEU A 68 -5.34 -4.69 -1.55
CA LEU A 68 -6.21 -4.63 -2.72
C LEU A 68 -5.95 -3.35 -3.51
N PRO A 69 -6.09 -3.37 -4.85
CA PRO A 69 -6.08 -2.16 -5.64
C PRO A 69 -7.21 -1.20 -5.23
N ARG A 70 -6.93 0.11 -5.20
CA ARG A 70 -7.98 1.12 -5.06
C ARG A 70 -8.87 1.07 -6.31
N SER A 71 -10.19 0.99 -6.11
CA SER A 71 -11.15 0.77 -7.20
C SER A 71 -11.06 1.83 -8.30
N GLY A 72 -10.90 3.09 -7.92
CA GLY A 72 -10.74 4.22 -8.85
C GLY A 72 -9.47 4.13 -9.68
N LEU A 73 -8.32 3.89 -9.04
CA LEU A 73 -7.03 3.73 -9.72
C LEU A 73 -7.02 2.52 -10.66
N GLY A 74 -7.52 1.38 -10.18
CA GLY A 74 -7.59 0.16 -10.97
C GLY A 74 -8.50 0.27 -12.18
N HIS A 75 -9.68 0.88 -12.04
CA HIS A 75 -10.64 1.01 -13.12
C HIS A 75 -10.26 2.11 -14.13
N LYS A 76 -9.91 3.31 -13.65
CA LYS A 76 -9.71 4.50 -14.52
C LYS A 76 -8.31 4.58 -15.10
N HIS A 77 -7.30 4.16 -14.34
CA HIS A 77 -5.88 4.32 -14.71
C HIS A 77 -5.17 2.99 -14.96
N GLY A 78 -5.84 1.86 -14.71
CA GLY A 78 -5.24 0.54 -14.89
C GLY A 78 -4.21 0.17 -13.81
N VAL A 79 -4.03 1.02 -12.79
CA VAL A 79 -3.04 0.84 -11.71
C VAL A 79 -3.55 -0.20 -10.72
N VAL A 80 -2.85 -1.33 -10.63
CA VAL A 80 -3.23 -2.49 -9.81
C VAL A 80 -2.02 -3.06 -9.09
N LEU A 81 -2.24 -4.11 -8.30
CA LEU A 81 -1.17 -4.90 -7.72
C LEU A 81 -0.59 -5.88 -8.75
N GLY A 82 0.74 -5.94 -8.87
CA GLY A 82 1.42 -6.87 -9.77
C GLY A 82 1.13 -8.35 -9.48
N HIS A 83 0.84 -8.67 -8.21
CA HIS A 83 0.44 -10.00 -7.75
C HIS A 83 -1.06 -10.10 -7.43
N LEU A 84 -1.88 -9.15 -7.91
CA LEU A 84 -3.34 -9.05 -7.80
C LEU A 84 -3.88 -8.79 -6.38
N LEU A 85 -3.46 -9.58 -5.39
CA LEU A 85 -3.87 -9.49 -4.00
C LEU A 85 -2.69 -9.85 -3.10
N GLY A 86 -2.31 -8.94 -2.20
CA GLY A 86 -1.25 -9.19 -1.23
C GLY A 86 -1.83 -9.76 0.06
N LEU A 87 -1.46 -10.98 0.43
CA LEU A 87 -1.82 -11.56 1.72
C LEU A 87 -0.70 -11.31 2.72
N ILE A 88 -1.02 -10.69 3.86
CA ILE A 88 -0.07 -10.44 4.95
C ILE A 88 -0.43 -11.38 6.10
N ALA A 89 0.51 -12.27 6.41
CA ALA A 89 0.41 -13.18 7.55
C ALA A 89 0.53 -12.41 8.87
N SER A 90 -0.08 -12.95 9.93
CA SER A 90 -0.09 -12.32 11.27
C SER A 90 1.27 -12.21 11.94
N ASP A 91 2.20 -13.10 11.56
CA ASP A 91 3.57 -13.19 12.04
C ASP A 91 4.59 -12.55 11.09
N TYR A 92 4.14 -11.87 10.03
CA TYR A 92 5.03 -11.18 9.10
C TYR A 92 5.67 -9.95 9.76
N PRO A 93 7.01 -9.89 9.92
CA PRO A 93 7.67 -8.80 10.65
C PRO A 93 8.20 -7.69 9.73
N GLY A 94 8.09 -7.88 8.43
CA GLY A 94 8.75 -7.05 7.42
C GLY A 94 8.00 -5.74 7.15
N GLN A 95 8.67 -4.87 6.40
CA GLN A 95 8.03 -3.71 5.81
C GLN A 95 6.93 -4.16 4.85
N LEU A 96 5.77 -3.49 4.89
CA LEU A 96 4.74 -3.66 3.89
C LEU A 96 5.23 -3.04 2.58
N LEU A 97 5.39 -3.88 1.57
CA LEU A 97 5.79 -3.48 0.22
C LEU A 97 4.60 -3.71 -0.73
N VAL A 98 4.34 -2.74 -1.59
CA VAL A 98 3.22 -2.77 -2.53
C VAL A 98 3.80 -2.95 -3.92
N SER A 99 3.60 -4.12 -4.53
CA SER A 99 3.96 -4.32 -5.95
C SER A 99 2.89 -3.68 -6.81
N VAL A 100 3.20 -2.56 -7.45
CA VAL A 100 2.26 -1.80 -8.28
C VAL A 100 2.64 -1.93 -9.75
N CYS A 101 1.66 -2.11 -10.62
CA CYS A 101 1.84 -2.03 -12.07
C CYS A 101 0.64 -1.37 -12.74
N THR A 102 0.84 -0.88 -13.96
CA THR A 102 -0.29 -0.57 -14.84
C THR A 102 -0.56 -1.74 -15.80
N ARG A 103 -1.84 -2.14 -15.92
CA ARG A 103 -2.28 -3.27 -16.77
C ARG A 103 -2.15 -3.00 -18.26
N GLY A 104 -1.98 -1.74 -18.66
CA GLY A 104 -1.90 -1.33 -20.05
C GLY A 104 -1.51 0.14 -20.17
N PRO A 105 -1.33 0.64 -21.40
CA PRO A 105 -1.01 2.05 -21.62
C PRO A 105 -2.17 2.98 -21.20
N PRO A 106 -1.88 4.25 -20.88
CA PRO A 106 -0.55 4.88 -20.87
C PRO A 106 0.26 4.55 -19.60
N PRO A 107 1.57 4.88 -19.56
CA PRO A 107 2.33 4.90 -18.32
C PRO A 107 1.66 5.77 -17.26
N PHE A 108 1.90 5.45 -15.98
CA PHE A 108 1.31 6.16 -14.84
C PHE A 108 2.41 6.62 -13.88
N ALA A 109 2.46 7.91 -13.54
CA ALA A 109 3.37 8.43 -12.54
C ALA A 109 2.73 8.28 -11.15
N ILE A 110 3.45 7.68 -10.21
CA ILE A 110 3.08 7.69 -8.78
C ILE A 110 3.90 8.78 -8.11
N ASP A 111 3.22 9.73 -7.49
CA ASP A 111 3.86 10.81 -6.73
C ASP A 111 4.18 10.38 -5.29
N PRO A 112 5.20 10.99 -4.65
CA PRO A 112 5.44 10.83 -3.21
C PRO A 112 4.19 11.08 -2.38
N GLY A 113 3.81 10.11 -1.55
CA GLY A 113 2.67 10.21 -0.63
C GLY A 113 1.30 9.92 -1.23
N GLU A 114 1.21 9.56 -2.51
CA GLU A 114 -0.04 9.14 -3.17
C GLU A 114 -0.63 7.87 -2.56
#